data_AF-A0A6C0K8E2-F1
#
_entry.id   AF-A0A6C0K8E2-F1
#
_cell.length_a   1.000
_cell.length_b   1.000
_cell.length_c   1.000
_cell.angle_alpha   90.00
_cell.angle_beta   90.00
_cell.angle_gamma   90.00
#
_symmetry.space_group_name_H-M   'P 1'
#
loop_
_entity.id
_entity.type
_entity.pdbx_description
1 polymer ?
#
loop_
_entity_poly.entity_id
_entity_poly.type
_entity_poly.pdbx_seq_one_letter_code
_entity_poly.pdbx_strand_id
1 'polypeptide(L)'
;MLREFAWEWLPWLYNRVIRAFEKSKGILFVVKRELFSEKKWVFLKGHAIPISEDHFSIISICPNDIRWIATLEPPRLFHPDLVKTPEIKEKHISYLSYIIHITTPFETTILDLSDWINDLKWSGIKEPSPLDIFSLWCCKNASHHIYNTHYMKAIIITEDGIMIEKGLNEFTNTTIYEDDIHDNDVR
;
A
#
# COMPACT_ATOMS: atom_id res chain seq x y z
N MET A 1 -59.39 -27.25 -2.89
CA MET A 1 -58.53 -27.56 -1.72
C MET A 1 -57.04 -27.51 -2.03
N LEU A 2 -56.37 -28.55 -2.55
CA LEU A 2 -54.91 -28.51 -2.83
C LEU A 2 -54.49 -27.43 -3.84
N ARG A 3 -55.33 -27.17 -4.85
CA ARG A 3 -55.09 -26.17 -5.90
C ARG A 3 -55.20 -24.72 -5.41
N GLU A 4 -56.11 -24.45 -4.48
CA GLU A 4 -56.27 -23.12 -3.85
C GLU A 4 -55.13 -22.85 -2.86
N PHE A 5 -54.75 -23.87 -2.08
CA PHE A 5 -53.62 -23.80 -1.17
C PHE A 5 -52.29 -23.56 -1.93
N ALA A 6 -52.09 -24.21 -3.07
CA ALA A 6 -50.94 -23.96 -3.93
C ALA A 6 -50.92 -22.52 -4.49
N TRP A 7 -52.07 -21.98 -4.90
CA TRP A 7 -52.16 -20.63 -5.47
C TRP A 7 -51.94 -19.50 -4.46
N GLU A 8 -52.26 -19.70 -3.19
CA GLU A 8 -51.96 -18.72 -2.12
C GLU A 8 -50.50 -18.79 -1.67
N TRP A 9 -49.90 -19.99 -1.67
CA TRP A 9 -48.51 -20.16 -1.26
C TRP A 9 -47.50 -19.86 -2.36
N LEU A 10 -47.86 -20.01 -3.64
CA LEU A 10 -46.96 -19.75 -4.77
C LEU A 10 -46.39 -18.31 -4.78
N PRO A 11 -47.21 -17.25 -4.64
CA PRO A 11 -46.72 -15.88 -4.59
C PRO A 11 -45.80 -15.64 -3.38
N TRP A 12 -46.12 -16.23 -2.23
CA TRP A 12 -45.29 -16.12 -1.03
C TRP A 12 -43.94 -16.81 -1.18
N LEU A 13 -43.94 -18.04 -1.73
CA LEU A 13 -42.72 -18.81 -1.99
C LEU A 13 -41.86 -18.13 -3.05
N TYR A 14 -42.48 -17.65 -4.13
CA TYR A 14 -41.82 -16.87 -5.18
C TYR A 14 -41.14 -15.61 -4.62
N ASN A 15 -41.85 -14.82 -3.82
CA ASN A 15 -41.29 -13.64 -3.17
C ASN A 15 -40.15 -14.00 -2.19
N ARG A 16 -40.24 -15.13 -1.49
CA ARG A 16 -39.20 -15.59 -0.57
C ARG A 16 -37.93 -16.04 -1.32
N VAL A 17 -38.10 -16.74 -2.44
CA VAL A 17 -37.01 -17.14 -3.34
C VAL A 17 -36.34 -15.91 -3.95
N ILE A 18 -37.12 -14.95 -4.45
CA ILE A 18 -36.57 -13.69 -4.99
C ILE A 18 -35.77 -12.93 -3.94
N ARG A 19 -36.32 -12.74 -2.73
CA ARG A 19 -35.59 -12.07 -1.64
C ARG A 19 -34.29 -12.78 -1.27
N ALA A 20 -34.29 -14.11 -1.27
CA ALA A 20 -33.07 -14.89 -1.03
C ALA A 20 -32.05 -14.67 -2.16
N PHE A 21 -32.50 -14.62 -3.41
CA PHE A 21 -31.66 -14.39 -4.59
C PHE A 21 -31.11 -12.95 -4.65
N GLU A 22 -31.89 -11.96 -4.23
CA GLU A 22 -31.43 -10.57 -4.12
C GLU A 22 -30.39 -10.41 -3.00
N LYS A 23 -30.61 -11.06 -1.85
CA LYS A 23 -29.62 -11.09 -0.76
C LYS A 23 -28.32 -11.76 -1.19
N SER A 24 -28.39 -12.88 -1.92
CA SER A 24 -27.19 -13.57 -2.41
C SER A 24 -26.45 -12.74 -3.44
N LYS A 25 -27.15 -12.03 -4.34
CA LYS A 25 -26.54 -11.04 -5.25
C LYS A 25 -25.79 -9.95 -4.48
N GLY A 26 -26.37 -9.44 -3.38
CA GLY A 26 -25.73 -8.45 -2.52
C GLY A 26 -24.42 -8.96 -1.91
N ILE A 27 -24.44 -10.18 -1.36
CA ILE A 27 -23.23 -10.83 -0.80
C ILE A 27 -22.19 -11.04 -1.90
N LEU A 28 -22.60 -11.54 -3.07
CA LEU A 28 -21.71 -11.77 -4.20
C LEU A 28 -21.09 -10.46 -4.69
N PHE A 29 -21.84 -9.36 -4.68
CA PHE A 29 -21.34 -8.03 -5.04
C PHE A 29 -20.29 -7.54 -4.04
N VAL A 30 -20.50 -7.73 -2.74
CA VAL A 30 -19.51 -7.38 -1.71
C VAL A 30 -18.25 -8.23 -1.86
N VAL A 31 -18.38 -9.54 -2.03
CA VAL A 31 -17.24 -10.45 -2.24
C VAL A 31 -16.51 -10.11 -3.54
N LYS A 32 -17.24 -9.84 -4.62
CA LYS A 32 -16.64 -9.42 -5.90
C LYS A 32 -15.94 -8.07 -5.77
N ARG A 33 -16.52 -7.11 -5.05
CA ARG A 33 -15.85 -5.85 -4.79
C ARG A 33 -14.57 -6.12 -4.00
N GLU A 34 -14.64 -6.84 -2.90
CA GLU A 34 -13.49 -7.11 -2.03
C GLU A 34 -12.35 -7.86 -2.74
N LEU A 35 -12.68 -8.81 -3.62
CA LEU A 35 -11.69 -9.61 -4.36
C LEU A 35 -11.14 -8.93 -5.61
N PHE A 36 -11.91 -8.02 -6.24
CA PHE A 36 -11.55 -7.45 -7.54
C PHE A 36 -11.30 -5.94 -7.51
N SER A 37 -11.59 -5.24 -6.41
CA SER A 37 -11.22 -3.84 -6.24
C SER A 37 -9.77 -3.75 -5.80
N GLU A 38 -8.94 -3.12 -6.63
CA GLU A 38 -7.56 -2.82 -6.31
C GLU A 38 -7.51 -1.86 -5.11
N LYS A 39 -7.15 -2.38 -3.94
CA LYS A 39 -7.05 -1.57 -2.72
C LYS A 39 -5.83 -0.68 -2.79
N LYS A 40 -6.07 0.63 -2.87
CA LYS A 40 -5.00 1.63 -2.92
C LYS A 40 -4.67 2.20 -1.56
N TRP A 41 -3.39 2.46 -1.38
CA TRP A 41 -2.80 3.06 -0.19
C TRP A 41 -2.08 4.34 -0.59
N VAL A 42 -2.25 5.40 0.19
CA VAL A 42 -1.67 6.71 -0.08
C VAL A 42 -0.63 7.01 0.98
N PHE A 43 0.60 7.25 0.53
CA PHE A 43 1.71 7.69 1.36
C PHE A 43 1.80 9.21 1.30
N LEU A 44 1.60 9.86 2.44
CA LEU A 44 1.73 11.31 2.56
C LEU A 44 3.17 11.73 2.85
N LYS A 45 3.54 12.94 2.46
CA LYS A 45 4.79 13.58 2.87
C LYS A 45 4.79 13.77 4.39
N GLY A 46 5.94 13.50 5.01
CA GLY A 46 6.13 13.61 6.47
C GLY A 46 5.41 12.57 7.32
N HIS A 47 4.71 11.59 6.72
CA HIS A 47 3.99 10.54 7.44
C HIS A 47 4.52 9.16 7.06
N ALA A 48 4.86 8.35 8.06
CA ALA A 48 5.38 6.99 7.86
C ALA A 48 4.26 5.97 7.55
N ILE A 49 3.05 6.23 8.04
CA ILE A 49 1.92 5.31 7.95
C ILE A 49 1.06 5.70 6.74
N PRO A 50 0.87 4.79 5.76
CA PRO A 50 0.01 5.07 4.62
C PRO A 50 -1.47 4.95 5.00
N ILE A 51 -2.31 5.67 4.26
CA ILE A 51 -3.76 5.73 4.48
C ILE A 51 -4.44 4.93 3.37
N SER A 52 -5.38 4.04 3.75
CA SER A 52 -6.21 3.31 2.78
C SER A 52 -7.23 4.25 2.12
N GLU A 53 -7.35 4.19 0.79
CA GLU A 53 -8.35 4.95 0.02
C GLU A 53 -9.78 4.62 0.48
N ASP A 54 -10.04 3.39 0.92
CA ASP A 54 -11.36 2.96 1.36
C ASP A 54 -11.82 3.68 2.64
N HIS A 55 -10.85 4.14 3.45
CA HIS A 55 -11.11 4.80 4.73
C HIS A 55 -11.06 6.33 4.63
N PHE A 56 -10.52 6.86 3.53
CA PHE A 56 -10.36 8.28 3.33
C PHE A 56 -10.52 8.64 1.85
N SER A 57 -11.50 9.47 1.53
CA SER A 57 -11.67 9.97 0.18
C SER A 57 -10.44 10.79 -0.22
N ILE A 58 -9.60 10.27 -1.12
CA ILE A 58 -8.38 10.92 -1.64
C ILE A 58 -8.66 12.35 -2.14
N ILE A 59 -9.90 12.64 -2.52
CA ILE A 59 -10.41 13.94 -2.97
C ILE A 59 -10.13 15.07 -1.96
N SER A 60 -10.01 14.78 -0.65
CA SER A 60 -9.69 15.79 0.37
C SER A 60 -8.19 16.02 0.61
N ILE A 61 -7.31 15.23 -0.03
CA ILE A 61 -5.85 15.34 0.11
C ILE A 61 -5.33 16.18 -1.06
N CYS A 62 -4.52 17.19 -0.77
CA CYS A 62 -3.85 17.94 -1.83
C CYS A 62 -2.92 16.99 -2.61
N PRO A 63 -3.02 16.89 -3.95
CA PRO A 63 -2.15 16.00 -4.74
C PRO A 63 -0.65 16.21 -4.48
N ASN A 64 -0.26 17.44 -4.13
CA ASN A 64 1.12 17.79 -3.83
C ASN A 64 1.65 17.20 -2.50
N ASP A 65 0.76 16.80 -1.60
CA ASP A 65 1.10 16.17 -0.32
C ASP A 65 1.27 14.65 -0.45
N ILE A 66 0.88 14.08 -1.60
CA ILE A 66 1.02 12.67 -1.89
C ILE A 66 2.44 12.41 -2.39
N ARG A 67 3.10 11.46 -1.74
CA ARG A 67 4.45 10.99 -2.10
C ARG A 67 4.38 9.74 -2.97
N TRP A 68 3.58 8.76 -2.55
CA TRP A 68 3.35 7.52 -3.30
C TRP A 68 1.88 7.11 -3.22
N ILE A 69 1.41 6.48 -4.29
CA ILE A 69 0.21 5.66 -4.26
C ILE A 69 0.66 4.20 -4.43
N ALA A 70 0.12 3.31 -3.62
CA ALA A 70 0.54 1.92 -3.59
C ALA A 70 -0.65 0.96 -3.71
N THR A 71 -0.34 -0.24 -4.18
CA THR A 71 -1.26 -1.37 -4.31
C THR A 71 -0.62 -2.59 -3.67
N LEU A 72 -1.42 -3.47 -3.08
CA LEU A 72 -0.91 -4.65 -2.36
C LEU A 72 -0.86 -5.91 -3.24
N GLU A 73 -1.76 -6.02 -4.21
CA GLU A 73 -1.95 -7.21 -5.04
C GLU A 73 -2.21 -6.82 -6.50
N PRO A 74 -1.18 -6.82 -7.36
CA PRO A 74 0.25 -7.01 -7.06
C PRO A 74 0.87 -5.83 -6.28
N PRO A 75 2.00 -6.03 -5.56
CA PRO A 75 2.65 -4.98 -4.79
C PRO A 75 3.31 -3.95 -5.72
N ARG A 76 2.81 -2.71 -5.72
CA ARG A 76 3.35 -1.63 -6.55
C ARG A 76 3.34 -0.29 -5.84
N LEU A 77 4.31 0.56 -6.16
CA LEU A 77 4.41 1.98 -5.74
C LEU A 77 4.50 2.88 -6.98
N PHE A 78 3.64 3.89 -7.09
CA PHE A 78 3.68 4.83 -8.21
C PHE A 78 3.53 6.28 -7.74
N HIS A 79 4.29 7.16 -8.39
CA HIS A 79 4.25 8.60 -8.13
C HIS A 79 2.93 9.16 -8.69
N PRO A 80 2.21 10.03 -7.94
CA PRO A 80 0.91 10.56 -8.36
C PRO A 80 0.96 11.28 -9.71
N ASP A 81 2.05 12.00 -10.00
CA ASP A 81 2.22 12.74 -11.25
C ASP A 81 2.35 11.85 -12.48
N LEU A 82 2.80 10.61 -12.31
CA LEU A 82 3.01 9.69 -13.43
C LEU A 82 1.73 8.97 -13.85
N VAL A 83 0.67 8.98 -13.03
CA VAL A 83 -0.62 8.31 -13.30
C VAL A 83 -1.27 8.77 -14.63
N LYS A 84 -0.87 9.93 -15.15
CA LYS A 84 -1.43 10.54 -16.37
C LYS A 84 -0.65 10.24 -17.66
N THR A 85 0.51 9.56 -17.59
CA THR A 85 1.35 9.28 -18.76
C THR A 85 1.23 7.82 -19.22
N PRO A 86 0.99 7.55 -20.52
CA PRO A 86 0.73 6.18 -21.01
C PRO A 86 1.96 5.26 -21.12
N GLU A 87 3.17 5.73 -20.79
CA GLU A 87 4.43 4.96 -20.92
C GLU A 87 5.21 4.82 -19.60
N ILE A 88 4.51 4.54 -18.50
CA ILE A 88 5.20 4.28 -17.24
C ILE A 88 5.85 2.89 -17.31
N LYS A 89 7.18 2.85 -17.50
CA LYS A 89 7.95 1.63 -17.32
C LYS A 89 8.06 1.31 -15.83
N GLU A 90 7.38 0.27 -15.40
CA GLU A 90 7.58 -0.32 -14.07
C GLU A 90 9.04 -0.78 -13.92
N LYS A 91 9.67 -0.44 -12.80
CA LYS A 91 11.04 -0.84 -12.45
C LYS A 91 11.01 -1.79 -11.26
N HIS A 92 12.03 -2.64 -11.16
CA HIS A 92 12.31 -3.40 -9.95
C HIS A 92 13.04 -2.54 -8.92
N ILE A 93 12.95 -2.92 -7.65
CA ILE A 93 13.76 -2.32 -6.59
C ILE A 93 15.24 -2.70 -6.79
N SER A 94 16.15 -1.77 -6.56
CA SER A 94 17.61 -1.91 -6.76
C SER A 94 18.33 -2.69 -5.65
N TYR A 95 17.59 -3.35 -4.74
CA TYR A 95 18.14 -4.03 -3.58
C TYR A 95 18.19 -5.54 -3.82
N LEU A 96 19.37 -6.14 -3.63
CA LEU A 96 19.57 -7.58 -3.67
C LEU A 96 19.09 -8.29 -2.40
N SER A 97 19.13 -7.60 -1.26
CA SER A 97 18.64 -8.13 0.02
C SER A 97 18.08 -7.01 0.87
N TYR A 98 17.01 -7.32 1.61
CA TYR A 98 16.36 -6.41 2.51
C TYR A 98 15.97 -7.09 3.82
N ILE A 99 16.77 -6.86 4.86
CA ILE A 99 16.61 -7.49 6.17
C ILE A 99 16.35 -6.41 7.22
N ILE A 100 15.39 -6.66 8.11
CA ILE A 100 15.03 -5.74 9.19
C ILE A 100 15.24 -6.43 10.53
N HIS A 101 16.13 -5.85 11.32
CA HIS A 101 16.35 -6.24 12.70
C HIS A 101 15.51 -5.36 13.61
N ILE A 102 14.61 -5.96 14.36
CA ILE A 102 13.77 -5.30 15.37
C ILE A 102 14.32 -5.70 16.73
N THR A 103 14.96 -4.76 17.42
CA THR A 103 15.57 -5.01 18.73
C THR A 103 14.82 -4.23 19.80
N THR A 104 13.91 -4.92 20.49
CA THR A 104 13.20 -4.37 21.65
C THR A 104 13.93 -4.76 22.95
N PRO A 105 13.62 -4.13 24.09
CA PRO A 105 14.22 -4.51 25.38
C PRO A 105 13.99 -5.97 25.80
N PHE A 106 12.99 -6.64 25.21
CA PHE A 106 12.55 -7.98 25.61
C PHE A 106 12.83 -9.05 24.54
N GLU A 107 12.96 -8.64 23.28
CA GLU A 107 13.03 -9.57 22.14
C GLU A 107 13.82 -8.95 20.97
N THR A 108 14.56 -9.81 20.26
CA THR A 108 15.12 -9.50 18.94
C THR A 108 14.44 -10.35 17.89
N THR A 109 13.78 -9.70 16.94
CA THR A 109 13.14 -10.34 15.79
C THR A 109 13.86 -9.93 14.52
N ILE A 110 14.10 -10.90 13.63
CA ILE A 110 14.71 -10.66 12.31
C ILE A 110 13.65 -10.96 11.27
N LEU A 111 13.38 -9.98 10.40
CA LEU A 111 12.50 -10.12 9.26
C LEU A 111 13.35 -10.08 8.00
N ASP A 112 13.31 -11.13 7.19
CA ASP A 112 13.92 -11.14 5.87
C ASP A 112 12.84 -10.89 4.81
N LEU A 113 12.97 -9.77 4.09
CA LEU A 113 12.06 -9.33 3.05
C LEU A 113 12.67 -9.48 1.65
N SER A 114 13.83 -10.13 1.54
CA SER A 114 14.60 -10.22 0.28
C SER A 114 13.83 -10.91 -0.85
N ASP A 115 13.01 -11.92 -0.55
CA ASP A 115 12.18 -12.54 -1.58
C ASP A 115 11.04 -11.64 -2.02
N TRP A 116 10.38 -10.98 -1.05
CA TRP A 116 9.22 -10.14 -1.33
C TRP A 116 9.58 -8.88 -2.11
N ILE A 117 10.77 -8.32 -1.90
CA ILE A 117 11.20 -7.10 -2.59
C ILE A 117 11.37 -7.30 -4.10
N ASN A 118 11.64 -8.54 -4.54
CA ASN A 118 11.74 -8.88 -5.96
C ASN A 118 10.38 -8.79 -6.67
N ASP A 119 9.29 -9.04 -5.95
CA ASP A 119 7.92 -8.91 -6.46
C ASP A 119 7.45 -7.45 -6.50
N LEU A 120 8.06 -6.58 -5.68
CA LEU A 120 7.70 -5.17 -5.58
C LEU A 120 8.18 -4.41 -6.81
N LYS A 121 7.24 -3.72 -7.45
CA LYS A 121 7.54 -2.83 -8.56
C LYS A 121 7.30 -1.38 -8.18
N TRP A 122 8.05 -0.48 -8.81
CA TRP A 122 7.85 0.94 -8.59
C TRP A 122 7.91 1.76 -9.88
N SER A 123 7.36 2.97 -9.82
CA SER A 123 7.24 3.89 -10.94
C SER A 123 7.34 5.33 -10.44
N GLY A 124 8.49 5.97 -10.64
CA GLY A 124 8.76 7.30 -10.10
C GLY A 124 10.00 7.96 -10.69
N ILE A 125 10.20 9.23 -10.34
CA ILE A 125 11.45 9.95 -10.61
C ILE A 125 12.56 9.41 -9.70
N LYS A 126 12.24 9.18 -8.41
CA LYS A 126 13.14 8.65 -7.37
C LYS A 126 12.59 7.34 -6.84
N GLU A 127 13.45 6.38 -6.53
CA GLU A 127 13.07 5.10 -5.94
C GLU A 127 12.44 5.28 -4.54
N PRO A 128 11.44 4.46 -4.15
CA PRO A 128 10.86 4.50 -2.80
C PRO A 128 11.93 4.30 -1.73
N SER A 129 11.79 4.98 -0.60
CA SER A 129 12.71 4.78 0.51
C SER A 129 12.51 3.40 1.16
N PRO A 130 13.53 2.84 1.83
CA PRO A 130 13.38 1.62 2.61
C PRO A 130 12.20 1.67 3.59
N LEU A 131 11.96 2.81 4.24
CA LEU A 131 10.79 2.97 5.11
C LEU A 131 9.47 2.78 4.33
N ASP A 132 9.36 3.30 3.11
CA ASP A 132 8.14 3.17 2.30
C ASP A 132 7.87 1.72 1.92
N ILE A 133 8.94 1.01 1.55
CA ILE A 133 8.92 -0.41 1.22
C ILE A 133 8.47 -1.23 2.43
N PHE A 134 9.04 -0.97 3.61
CA PHE A 134 8.66 -1.66 4.83
C PHE A 134 7.23 -1.34 5.28
N SER A 135 6.82 -0.08 5.19
CA SER A 135 5.46 0.34 5.53
C SER A 135 4.45 -0.38 4.63
N LEU A 136 4.73 -0.53 3.34
CA LEU A 136 3.89 -1.29 2.41
C LEU A 136 3.83 -2.78 2.80
N TRP A 137 4.96 -3.39 3.16
CA TRP A 137 5.01 -4.77 3.64
C TRP A 137 4.18 -4.95 4.92
N CYS A 138 4.24 -4.00 5.85
CA CYS A 138 3.43 -4.01 7.07
C CYS A 138 1.94 -3.96 6.74
N CYS A 139 1.53 -3.12 5.79
CA CYS A 139 0.14 -3.06 5.31
C CYS A 139 -0.32 -4.37 4.69
N LYS A 140 0.54 -5.03 3.89
CA LYS A 140 0.23 -6.33 3.27
C LYS A 140 -0.01 -7.43 4.32
N ASN A 141 0.83 -7.47 5.35
CA ASN A 141 0.83 -8.55 6.34
C ASN A 141 0.07 -8.21 7.63
N ALA A 142 -0.65 -7.09 7.67
CA ALA A 142 -1.32 -6.57 8.87
C ALA A 142 -0.38 -6.50 10.10
N SER A 143 0.87 -6.12 9.88
CA SER A 143 1.89 -6.11 10.93
C SER A 143 1.91 -4.80 11.72
N HIS A 144 1.94 -4.91 13.05
CA HIS A 144 2.05 -3.76 13.96
C HIS A 144 3.47 -3.19 14.07
N HIS A 145 4.45 -3.77 13.37
CA HIS A 145 5.84 -3.35 13.45
C HIS A 145 6.06 -1.90 12.99
N ILE A 146 5.22 -1.36 12.11
CA ILE A 146 5.29 0.03 11.63
C ILE A 146 5.29 1.10 12.73
N TYR A 147 4.80 0.80 13.94
CA TYR A 147 4.79 1.74 15.06
C TYR A 147 6.09 1.78 15.88
N ASN A 148 7.00 0.83 15.66
CA ASN A 148 8.22 0.64 16.45
C ASN A 148 9.51 0.94 15.67
N THR A 149 9.44 1.78 14.64
CA THR A 149 10.56 2.04 13.71
C THR A 149 11.83 2.57 14.38
N HIS A 150 11.73 3.15 15.58
CA HIS A 150 12.89 3.56 16.40
C HIS A 150 13.77 2.41 16.86
N TYR A 151 13.21 1.21 17.00
CA TYR A 151 13.93 -0.01 17.40
C TYR A 151 14.41 -0.84 16.20
N MET A 152 14.30 -0.28 14.98
CA MET A 152 14.53 -1.02 13.75
C MET A 152 15.77 -0.55 13.05
N LYS A 153 16.59 -1.53 12.66
CA LYS A 153 17.69 -1.33 11.74
C LYS A 153 17.43 -2.11 10.46
N ALA A 154 17.59 -1.43 9.33
CA ALA A 154 17.57 -2.07 8.03
C ALA A 154 18.98 -2.39 7.59
N ILE A 155 19.19 -3.62 7.14
CA ILE A 155 20.38 -4.09 6.45
C ILE A 155 19.98 -4.28 5.00
N ILE A 156 20.54 -3.46 4.13
CA ILE A 156 20.26 -3.44 2.70
C ILE A 156 21.52 -3.82 1.95
N ILE A 157 21.42 -4.75 1.03
CA ILE A 157 22.48 -5.02 0.05
C ILE A 157 22.02 -4.42 -1.27
N THR A 158 22.73 -3.41 -1.74
CA THR A 158 22.48 -2.75 -3.03
C THR A 158 22.89 -3.63 -4.21
N GLU A 159 22.44 -3.29 -5.42
CA GLU A 159 22.86 -3.97 -6.67
C GLU A 159 24.39 -4.01 -6.88
N ASP A 160 25.12 -3.01 -6.38
CA ASP A 160 26.58 -2.95 -6.41
C ASP A 160 27.26 -3.86 -5.37
N GLY A 161 26.47 -4.57 -4.56
CA GLY A 161 26.96 -5.42 -3.47
C GLY A 161 27.38 -4.65 -2.21
N ILE A 162 27.10 -3.34 -2.14
CA ILE A 162 27.39 -2.52 -0.95
C ILE A 162 26.33 -2.81 0.11
N MET A 163 26.80 -3.16 1.31
CA MET A 163 25.97 -3.33 2.49
C MET A 163 25.78 -2.01 3.23
N ILE A 164 24.53 -1.63 3.47
CA ILE A 164 24.14 -0.43 4.19
C ILE A 164 23.35 -0.86 5.43
N GLU A 165 23.85 -0.51 6.62
CA GLU A 165 23.15 -0.69 7.90
C GLU A 165 22.80 0.69 8.48
N LYS A 166 21.51 0.99 8.60
CA LYS A 166 21.02 2.25 9.19
C LYS A 166 19.69 2.05 9.92
N GLY A 167 19.36 2.97 10.81
CA GLY A 167 18.04 3.00 11.44
C GLY A 167 16.96 3.17 10.37
N LEU A 168 15.84 2.44 10.45
CA LEU A 168 14.81 2.50 9.40
C LEU A 168 14.23 3.91 9.22
N ASN A 169 14.16 4.69 10.31
CA ASN A 169 13.76 6.09 10.29
C ASN A 169 14.80 7.03 9.68
N GLU A 170 16.07 6.65 9.61
CA GLU A 170 17.13 7.49 9.04
C GLU A 170 17.03 7.58 7.51
N PHE A 171 16.28 6.66 6.90
CA PHE A 171 15.96 6.69 5.48
C PHE A 171 14.89 7.73 5.11
N THR A 172 14.34 8.47 6.08
CA THR A 172 13.33 9.52 5.84
C THR A 172 13.90 10.84 5.31
N ASN A 173 15.22 11.06 5.36
CA ASN A 173 15.82 12.35 5.04
C ASN A 173 16.80 12.31 3.85
N THR A 174 16.25 12.58 2.67
CA THR A 174 16.91 13.40 1.62
C THR A 174 15.82 14.14 0.84
N THR A 175 15.17 15.07 1.54
CA THR A 175 14.61 16.33 1.02
C THR A 175 14.44 17.27 2.22
N ILE A 176 15.57 17.73 2.75
CA ILE A 176 15.63 19.05 3.40
C ILE A 176 16.67 19.79 2.56
N TYR A 177 16.24 20.88 1.90
CA TYR A 177 17.01 21.76 1.00
C TYR A 177 17.30 21.24 -0.41
N GLU A 178 16.38 21.49 -1.35
CA GLU A 178 16.77 21.79 -2.74
C GLU A 178 15.76 22.73 -3.47
N ASP A 179 14.93 23.47 -2.73
CA ASP A 179 14.01 24.49 -3.29
C ASP A 179 14.35 25.94 -2.87
N ASP A 180 15.49 26.20 -2.23
CA ASP A 180 15.94 27.56 -1.81
C ASP A 180 17.21 28.06 -2.54
N ILE A 181 17.52 27.53 -3.73
CA ILE A 181 18.54 28.13 -4.61
C ILE A 181 17.89 28.48 -5.94
N HIS A 182 16.98 29.46 -5.91
CA HIS A 182 16.77 30.34 -7.05
C HIS A 182 16.37 31.74 -6.57
N ASP A 183 17.05 32.73 -7.15
CA ASP A 183 16.84 34.17 -7.05
C ASP A 183 17.18 34.86 -5.71
N ASN A 184 18.46 35.23 -5.55
CA ASN A 184 18.80 36.58 -5.07
C ASN A 184 20.26 37.00 -5.32
N ASP A 185 20.86 36.62 -6.46
CA ASP A 185 22.13 37.22 -6.92
C ASP A 185 22.05 37.62 -8.40
N VAL A 186 21.08 38.46 -8.74
CA VAL A 186 21.17 39.40 -9.86
C VAL A 186 20.44 40.69 -9.48
N ARG A 187 21.18 41.64 -8.90
CA ARG A 187 21.07 43.08 -9.20
C ARG A 187 22.19 43.87 -8.54
#